data_AF-A0A0R3TQU5-F1
#
_entry.id   AF-A0A0R3TQU5-F1
#
_cell.length_a   1.000
_cell.length_b   1.000
_cell.length_c   1.000
_cell.angle_alpha   90.00
_cell.angle_beta   90.00
_cell.angle_gamma   90.00
#
_symmetry.space_group_name_H-M   'P 1'
#
loop_
_entity.id
_entity.type
_entity.pdbx_description
1 polymer ?
#
loop_
_entity_poly.entity_id
_entity_poly.type
_entity_poly.pdbx_seq_one_letter_code
_entity_poly.pdbx_strand_id
1 'polypeptide(L)'
;MDDFTSAFLSRGRDELKDVEEDISYTPFGVDSAKTMQSNTSTSQQFQSIDTEPESVTRWRQEYSTNIEKKDGNEAKRVKAMKENAEKELVDWQAWYKKNLVKAHQENLAHEEELQAQRDKTTLLSQSVANVNPSDSAIWERVCQLCDLTVSSTGDSTFSSKSSSQFKDVSRFRSLLLSLKNNPPRIAH
;
A
#
# COMPACT_ATOMS: atom_id res chain seq x y z
N MET A 1 -4.67 -0.66 1.02
CA MET A 1 -3.22 -0.95 1.07
C MET A 1 -3.13 -2.45 1.18
N ASP A 2 -2.62 -3.12 0.15
CA ASP A 2 -2.76 -4.57 0.01
C ASP A 2 -1.83 -5.30 1.01
N ASP A 3 -2.26 -6.48 1.47
CA ASP A 3 -1.55 -7.30 2.49
C ASP A 3 -0.09 -7.59 2.15
N PHE A 4 0.23 -7.68 0.85
CA PHE A 4 1.61 -7.84 0.40
C PHE A 4 2.47 -6.61 0.73
N THR A 5 1.92 -5.41 0.53
CA THR A 5 2.63 -4.15 0.76
C THR A 5 2.83 -3.88 2.24
N SER A 6 1.82 -4.22 3.07
CA SER A 6 1.93 -4.10 4.52
C SER A 6 2.91 -5.12 5.10
N ALA A 7 2.94 -6.36 4.59
CA ALA A 7 3.88 -7.38 5.00
C ALA A 7 5.34 -7.00 4.64
N PHE A 8 5.58 -6.52 3.43
CA PHE A 8 6.91 -6.08 2.98
C PHE A 8 7.46 -4.92 3.84
N LEU A 9 6.64 -3.90 4.10
CA LEU A 9 7.04 -2.74 4.92
C LEU A 9 7.23 -3.07 6.40
N SER A 10 6.49 -4.05 6.94
CA SER A 10 6.60 -4.44 8.34
C SER A 10 7.87 -5.26 8.59
N ARG A 11 8.21 -6.16 7.65
CA ARG A 11 9.40 -7.03 7.74
C ARG A 11 10.71 -6.23 7.81
N GLY A 12 10.84 -5.19 6.98
CA GLY A 12 12.02 -4.32 6.98
C GLY A 12 12.23 -3.52 8.28
N ARG A 13 11.18 -3.35 9.09
CA ARG A 13 11.27 -2.66 10.39
C ARG A 13 11.77 -3.60 11.49
N ASP A 14 11.40 -4.88 11.43
CA ASP A 14 11.77 -5.87 12.45
C ASP A 14 13.23 -6.31 12.30
N GLU A 15 13.76 -6.45 11.08
CA GLU A 15 15.16 -6.87 10.85
C GLU A 15 16.22 -5.81 11.22
N LEU A 16 15.84 -4.53 11.32
CA LEU A 16 16.77 -3.45 11.69
C LEU A 16 16.95 -3.31 13.21
N LYS A 17 16.02 -3.85 14.00
CA LYS A 17 15.99 -3.69 15.46
C LYS A 17 17.04 -4.56 16.15
N ASP A 18 17.37 -5.72 15.56
CA ASP A 18 18.35 -6.67 16.11
C ASP A 18 19.81 -6.24 15.86
N VAL A 19 20.06 -5.24 14.99
CA VAL A 19 21.43 -4.75 14.70
C VAL A 19 21.88 -3.68 15.71
N GLU A 20 20.95 -2.97 16.37
CA GLU A 20 21.28 -1.91 17.33
C GLU A 20 21.65 -2.42 18.73
N GLU A 21 21.18 -3.61 19.14
CA GLU A 21 21.49 -4.14 20.49
C GLU A 21 22.85 -4.86 20.57
N ASP A 22 23.43 -5.29 19.44
CA ASP A 22 24.65 -6.13 19.44
C ASP A 22 25.97 -5.36 19.24
N ILE A 23 25.93 -4.05 19.02
CA ILE A 23 27.14 -3.23 18.82
C ILE A 23 27.44 -2.40 20.08
N SER A 24 27.87 -3.07 21.15
CA SER A 24 28.73 -2.43 22.15
C SER A 24 30.20 -2.68 21.77
N TYR A 25 30.81 -1.71 21.09
CA TYR A 25 32.23 -1.77 20.77
C TYR A 25 33.02 -0.92 21.77
N THR A 26 33.67 -1.58 22.73
CA THR A 26 34.72 -0.99 23.55
C THR A 26 36.05 -1.68 23.21
N PRO A 27 37.05 -0.98 22.62
CA PRO A 27 38.34 -1.57 22.25
C PRO A 27 39.14 -2.13 23.44
N PHE A 28 38.86 -1.65 24.65
CA PHE A 28 39.43 -2.13 25.89
C PHE A 28 38.27 -2.27 26.87
N GLY A 29 37.85 -3.50 27.19
CA GLY A 29 36.80 -3.77 28.17
C GLY A 29 37.24 -3.36 29.57
N VAL A 30 37.18 -2.05 29.85
CA VAL A 30 37.40 -1.49 31.18
C VAL A 30 36.11 -0.84 31.61
N ASP A 31 35.33 -1.59 32.39
CA ASP A 31 34.22 -1.04 33.15
C ASP A 31 34.78 0.07 34.05
N SER A 32 34.42 1.32 33.74
CA SER A 32 34.76 2.48 34.57
C SER A 32 33.93 2.45 35.85
N ALA A 33 34.37 1.65 36.80
CA ALA A 33 33.93 1.73 38.18
C ALA A 33 35.14 1.61 39.13
N LYS A 34 35.58 2.80 39.59
CA LYS A 34 36.35 3.08 40.82
C LYS A 34 37.88 2.83 40.85
N THR A 35 38.58 3.95 41.06
CA THR A 35 39.58 4.17 42.15
C THR A 35 41.06 4.33 41.76
N MET A 36 41.48 5.61 41.86
CA MET A 36 42.71 6.18 42.45
C MET A 36 44.09 5.94 41.83
N GLN A 37 44.84 7.03 41.92
CA GLN A 37 46.20 7.27 41.48
C GLN A 37 47.26 6.50 42.27
N SER A 38 48.45 6.45 41.66
CA SER A 38 49.79 6.34 42.24
C SER A 38 50.21 5.00 42.89
N ASN A 39 51.15 4.30 42.26
CA ASN A 39 52.55 4.34 42.72
C ASN A 39 53.53 3.65 41.77
N THR A 40 54.74 4.19 41.82
CA THR A 40 55.95 3.91 41.06
C THR A 40 56.58 2.55 41.35
N SER A 41 57.29 2.05 40.34
CA SER A 41 58.49 1.20 40.46
C SER A 41 58.29 -0.24 40.92
N THR A 42 58.18 -1.15 39.96
CA THR A 42 58.86 -2.45 40.03
C THR A 42 59.23 -2.89 38.61
N SER A 43 60.46 -2.56 38.22
CA SER A 43 61.13 -3.22 37.10
C SER A 43 61.49 -4.63 37.58
N GLN A 44 60.54 -5.56 37.48
CA GLN A 44 60.85 -6.98 37.60
C GLN A 44 61.25 -7.51 36.23
N GLN A 45 62.45 -8.08 36.23
CA GLN A 45 63.13 -8.67 35.09
C GLN A 45 62.19 -9.57 34.30
N PHE A 46 61.86 -9.16 33.08
CA PHE A 46 61.41 -10.10 32.07
C PHE A 46 62.63 -10.93 31.67
N GLN A 47 62.76 -12.11 32.28
CA GLN A 47 63.52 -13.16 31.64
C GLN A 47 62.82 -13.44 30.31
N SER A 48 63.55 -13.20 29.22
CA SER A 48 63.18 -13.58 27.87
C SER A 48 63.08 -15.10 27.80
N ILE A 49 61.90 -15.61 28.16
CA ILE A 49 61.48 -16.96 27.82
C ILE A 49 61.02 -16.86 26.35
N ASP A 50 61.85 -17.35 25.43
CA ASP A 50 61.62 -17.36 23.98
C ASP A 50 60.40 -18.24 23.55
N THR A 51 59.55 -18.65 24.49
CA THR A 51 58.34 -19.42 24.23
C THR A 51 57.14 -18.70 24.82
N GLU A 52 56.20 -18.28 23.95
CA GLU A 52 54.91 -17.74 24.38
C GLU A 52 54.26 -18.70 25.40
N PRO A 53 53.71 -18.18 26.52
CA PRO A 53 53.03 -19.03 27.50
C PRO A 53 51.85 -19.74 26.86
N GLU A 54 51.68 -21.04 27.11
CA GLU A 54 50.65 -21.89 26.50
C GLU A 54 49.22 -21.31 26.54
N SER A 55 48.91 -20.55 27.61
CA SER A 55 47.62 -19.88 27.76
C SER A 55 47.37 -18.83 26.67
N VAL A 56 48.41 -18.11 26.23
CA VAL A 56 48.31 -17.11 25.16
C VAL A 56 48.17 -17.79 23.81
N THR A 57 48.90 -18.88 23.57
CA THR A 57 48.77 -19.70 22.37
C THR A 57 47.34 -20.25 22.23
N ARG A 58 46.78 -20.79 23.32
CA ARG A 58 45.41 -21.30 23.37
C ARG A 58 44.39 -20.20 23.11
N TRP A 59 44.55 -19.04 23.75
CA TRP A 59 43.68 -17.89 23.53
C TRP A 59 43.72 -17.39 22.08
N ARG A 60 44.89 -17.32 21.44
CA ARG A 60 44.99 -16.93 20.02
C ARG A 60 44.24 -17.90 19.11
N GLN A 61 44.35 -19.21 19.37
CA GLN A 61 43.64 -20.22 18.60
C GLN A 61 42.12 -20.13 18.80
N GLU A 62 41.65 -20.01 20.04
CA GLU A 62 40.23 -19.84 20.36
C GLU A 62 39.66 -18.54 19.79
N TYR A 63 40.42 -17.44 19.85
CA TYR A 63 40.00 -16.17 19.28
C TYR A 63 39.94 -16.23 17.75
N SER A 64 40.98 -16.77 17.10
CA SER A 64 41.01 -16.93 15.65
C SER A 64 39.85 -17.80 15.14
N THR A 65 39.57 -18.91 15.82
CA THR A 65 38.44 -19.80 15.46
C THR A 65 37.09 -19.12 15.70
N ASN A 66 36.96 -18.29 16.74
CA ASN A 66 35.73 -17.52 16.98
C ASN A 66 35.50 -16.44 15.92
N ILE A 67 36.55 -15.75 15.47
CA ILE A 67 36.45 -14.77 14.36
C ILE A 67 36.03 -15.48 13.08
N GLU A 68 36.68 -16.58 12.70
CA GLU A 68 36.32 -17.31 11.49
C GLU A 68 34.89 -17.87 11.52
N LYS A 69 34.41 -18.27 12.71
CA LYS A 69 33.00 -18.64 12.91
C LYS A 69 32.05 -17.45 12.69
N LYS A 70 32.39 -16.26 13.19
CA LYS A 70 31.59 -15.04 13.00
C LYS A 70 31.56 -14.63 11.54
N ASP A 71 32.71 -14.60 10.87
CA ASP A 71 32.83 -14.26 9.45
C ASP A 71 32.04 -15.26 8.58
N GLY A 72 32.13 -16.56 8.90
CA GLY A 72 31.36 -17.60 8.22
C GLY A 72 29.85 -17.46 8.43
N ASN A 73 29.40 -17.05 9.62
CA ASN A 73 28.00 -16.78 9.89
C ASN A 73 27.50 -15.51 9.17
N GLU A 74 28.31 -14.46 9.13
CA GLU A 74 27.98 -13.24 8.40
C GLU A 74 27.88 -13.51 6.89
N ALA A 75 28.82 -14.25 6.31
CA ALA A 75 28.78 -14.62 4.90
C ALA A 75 27.50 -15.40 4.55
N LYS A 76 27.07 -16.33 5.43
CA LYS A 76 25.80 -17.05 5.27
C LYS A 76 24.59 -16.12 5.34
N ARG A 77 24.59 -15.18 6.30
CA ARG A 77 23.51 -14.20 6.48
C ARG A 77 23.39 -13.31 5.24
N VAL A 78 24.50 -12.78 4.74
CA VAL A 78 24.53 -11.96 3.53
C VAL A 78 24.04 -12.74 2.31
N LYS A 79 24.45 -14.01 2.16
CA LYS A 79 23.98 -14.86 1.07
C LYS A 79 22.46 -15.08 1.15
N ALA A 80 21.94 -15.44 2.33
CA ALA A 80 20.51 -15.63 2.55
C ALA A 80 19.70 -14.36 2.28
N MET A 81 20.21 -13.19 2.70
CA MET A 81 19.57 -11.91 2.42
C MET A 81 19.51 -11.60 0.92
N LYS A 82 20.59 -11.88 0.18
CA LYS A 82 20.60 -11.71 -1.29
C LYS A 82 19.61 -12.64 -1.98
N GLU A 83 19.60 -13.92 -1.61
CA GLU A 83 18.65 -14.90 -2.16
C GLU A 83 17.19 -14.51 -1.84
N ASN A 84 16.93 -13.97 -0.65
CA ASN A 84 15.60 -13.50 -0.27
C ASN A 84 15.19 -12.26 -1.08
N ALA A 85 16.07 -11.28 -1.22
CA ALA A 85 15.81 -10.06 -2.00
C ALA A 85 15.53 -10.39 -3.49
N GLU A 86 16.27 -11.36 -4.05
CA GLU A 86 16.02 -11.83 -5.42
C GLU A 86 14.63 -12.48 -5.57
N LYS A 87 14.22 -13.31 -4.61
CA LYS A 87 12.87 -13.91 -4.60
C LYS A 87 11.79 -12.85 -4.50
N GLU A 88 11.92 -11.91 -3.57
CA GLU A 88 10.94 -10.84 -3.40
C GLU A 88 10.80 -9.97 -4.65
N LEU A 89 11.91 -9.71 -5.35
CA LEU A 89 11.88 -8.99 -6.63
C LEU A 89 11.05 -9.75 -7.68
N VAL A 90 11.27 -11.06 -7.81
CA VAL A 90 10.53 -11.91 -8.77
C VAL A 90 9.05 -11.96 -8.41
N ASP A 91 8.73 -12.14 -7.13
CA ASP A 91 7.35 -12.19 -6.63
C ASP A 91 6.63 -10.86 -6.85
N TRP A 92 7.31 -9.74 -6.59
CA TRP A 92 6.76 -8.41 -6.85
C TRP A 92 6.50 -8.17 -8.34
N GLN A 93 7.41 -8.58 -9.22
CA GLN A 93 7.22 -8.48 -10.67
C GLN A 93 6.03 -9.33 -11.14
N ALA A 94 5.87 -10.54 -10.62
CA ALA A 94 4.74 -11.41 -10.93
C ALA A 94 3.41 -10.81 -10.45
N TRP A 95 3.39 -10.30 -9.21
CA TRP A 95 2.25 -9.59 -8.64
C TRP A 95 1.89 -8.35 -9.47
N TYR A 96 2.87 -7.53 -9.84
CA TYR A 96 2.67 -6.32 -10.65
C TYR A 96 2.04 -6.64 -12.01
N LYS A 97 2.59 -7.62 -12.73
CA LYS A 97 2.05 -8.07 -14.02
C LYS A 97 0.60 -8.56 -13.88
N LYS A 98 0.30 -9.35 -12.86
CA LYS A 98 -1.05 -9.84 -12.59
C LYS A 98 -2.03 -8.69 -12.35
N ASN A 99 -1.65 -7.71 -11.53
CA ASN A 99 -2.50 -6.57 -11.22
C ASN A 99 -2.70 -5.67 -12.44
N LEU A 100 -1.67 -5.48 -13.27
CA LEU A 100 -1.79 -4.70 -14.51
C LEU A 100 -2.77 -5.35 -15.49
N VAL A 101 -2.70 -6.68 -15.66
CA VAL A 101 -3.67 -7.42 -16.49
C VAL A 101 -5.08 -7.31 -15.92
N LYS A 102 -5.23 -7.46 -14.60
CA LYS A 102 -6.53 -7.33 -13.92
C LYS A 102 -7.13 -5.93 -14.12
N ALA A 103 -6.34 -4.88 -13.87
CA ALA A 103 -6.78 -3.49 -14.07
C ALA A 103 -7.17 -3.22 -15.53
N HIS A 104 -6.42 -3.77 -16.49
CA HIS A 104 -6.76 -3.66 -17.90
C HIS A 104 -8.10 -4.35 -18.22
N GLN A 105 -8.33 -5.55 -17.70
CA GLN A 105 -9.60 -6.28 -17.87
C GLN A 105 -10.78 -5.53 -17.24
N GLU A 106 -10.60 -4.96 -16.05
CA GLU A 106 -11.61 -4.13 -15.39
C GLU A 106 -11.94 -2.88 -16.21
N ASN A 107 -10.93 -2.22 -16.77
CA ASN A 107 -11.14 -1.06 -17.65
C ASN A 107 -11.89 -1.44 -18.94
N LEU A 108 -11.56 -2.59 -19.54
CA LEU A 108 -12.28 -3.08 -20.72
C LEU A 108 -13.74 -3.39 -20.41
N ALA A 109 -14.01 -4.09 -19.31
CA ALA A 109 -15.37 -4.39 -18.88
C ALA A 109 -16.17 -3.11 -18.57
N HIS A 110 -15.52 -2.11 -17.99
CA HIS A 110 -16.13 -0.80 -17.76
C HIS A 110 -16.44 -0.07 -19.07
N GLU A 111 -15.55 -0.10 -20.07
CA GLU A 111 -15.83 0.50 -21.38
C GLU A 111 -16.97 -0.24 -22.11
N GLU A 112 -17.05 -1.56 -21.99
CA GLU A 112 -18.16 -2.35 -22.55
C GLU A 112 -19.50 -1.96 -21.91
N GLU A 113 -19.56 -1.85 -20.59
CA GLU A 113 -20.76 -1.38 -19.89
C GLU A 113 -21.14 0.04 -20.34
N LEU A 114 -20.16 0.93 -20.46
CA LEU A 114 -20.40 2.30 -20.88
C LEU A 114 -20.89 2.35 -22.34
N GLN A 115 -20.35 1.51 -23.22
CA GLN A 115 -20.83 1.35 -24.59
C GLN A 115 -22.27 0.81 -24.62
N ALA A 116 -22.60 -0.20 -23.82
CA ALA A 116 -23.96 -0.73 -23.71
C ALA A 116 -24.95 0.35 -23.22
N GLN A 117 -24.55 1.19 -22.26
CA GLN A 117 -25.35 2.33 -21.80
C GLN A 117 -25.55 3.39 -22.90
N ARG A 118 -24.51 3.67 -23.71
CA ARG A 118 -24.60 4.58 -24.88
C ARG A 118 -25.55 4.01 -25.94
N ASP A 119 -25.44 2.73 -26.25
CA ASP A 119 -26.28 2.06 -27.24
C ASP A 119 -27.74 2.03 -26.79
N LYS A 120 -27.99 1.67 -25.52
CA LYS A 120 -29.31 1.76 -24.89
C LYS A 120 -29.87 3.18 -24.96
N THR A 121 -29.06 4.19 -24.65
CA THR A 121 -29.45 5.61 -24.71
C THR A 121 -29.83 6.01 -26.14
N THR A 122 -29.06 5.57 -27.13
CA THR A 122 -29.26 5.86 -28.56
C THR A 122 -30.52 5.20 -29.10
N LEU A 123 -30.71 3.90 -28.85
CA LEU A 123 -31.92 3.16 -29.24
C LEU A 123 -33.17 3.81 -28.63
N LEU A 124 -33.11 4.13 -27.35
CA LEU A 124 -34.22 4.77 -26.66
C LEU A 124 -34.45 6.21 -27.19
N SER A 125 -33.41 6.91 -27.67
CA SER A 125 -33.55 8.27 -28.23
C SER A 125 -34.24 8.21 -29.59
N GLN A 126 -33.87 7.22 -30.40
CA GLN A 126 -34.51 6.93 -31.67
C GLN A 126 -35.98 6.55 -31.49
N SER A 127 -36.29 5.77 -30.44
CA SER A 127 -37.68 5.41 -30.13
C SER A 127 -38.51 6.63 -29.71
N VAL A 128 -37.93 7.63 -29.04
CA VAL A 128 -38.64 8.84 -28.57
C VAL A 128 -38.79 9.92 -29.66
N ALA A 129 -37.96 9.90 -30.71
CA ALA A 129 -37.96 10.92 -31.77
C ALA A 129 -39.31 11.07 -32.52
N ASN A 130 -40.12 10.00 -32.55
CA ASN A 130 -41.41 9.96 -33.25
C ASN A 130 -42.62 9.87 -32.30
N VAL A 131 -42.43 10.05 -30.99
CA VAL A 131 -43.47 9.84 -29.98
C VAL A 131 -44.13 11.16 -29.63
N ASN A 132 -45.46 11.14 -29.47
CA ASN A 132 -46.23 12.33 -29.11
C ASN A 132 -45.92 12.77 -27.65
N PRO A 133 -45.88 14.08 -27.35
CA PRO A 133 -45.68 14.61 -25.99
C PRO A 133 -46.72 14.15 -24.95
N SER A 134 -47.83 13.58 -25.40
CA SER A 134 -48.89 12.97 -24.61
C SER A 134 -48.57 11.53 -24.15
N ASP A 135 -47.48 10.93 -24.62
CA ASP A 135 -47.05 9.61 -24.18
C ASP A 135 -46.27 9.68 -22.87
N SER A 136 -46.69 8.86 -21.91
CA SER A 136 -46.06 8.71 -20.59
C SER A 136 -44.59 8.26 -20.69
N ALA A 137 -44.23 7.53 -21.76
CA ALA A 137 -42.88 7.01 -21.96
C ALA A 137 -41.81 8.11 -22.09
N ILE A 138 -42.16 9.26 -22.69
CA ILE A 138 -41.23 10.40 -22.84
C ILE A 138 -40.93 11.02 -21.48
N TRP A 139 -41.96 11.22 -20.64
CA TRP A 139 -41.81 11.83 -19.33
C TRP A 139 -41.07 10.93 -18.34
N GLU A 140 -41.23 9.61 -18.45
CA GLU A 140 -40.40 8.66 -17.70
C GLU A 140 -38.92 8.79 -18.07
N ARG A 141 -38.59 8.93 -19.35
CA ARG A 141 -37.21 9.16 -19.81
C ARG A 141 -36.65 10.50 -19.33
N VAL A 142 -37.41 11.58 -19.43
CA VAL A 142 -36.98 12.90 -18.95
C VAL A 142 -36.65 12.84 -17.45
N CYS A 143 -37.45 12.11 -16.66
CA CYS A 143 -37.16 11.88 -15.25
C CYS A 143 -35.90 11.05 -15.00
N GLN A 144 -35.56 10.10 -15.87
CA GLN A 144 -34.32 9.29 -15.76
C GLN A 144 -33.06 10.10 -16.13
N LEU A 145 -33.15 11.00 -17.11
CA LEU A 145 -32.05 11.87 -17.53
C LEU A 145 -31.79 13.02 -16.54
N CYS A 146 -32.86 13.52 -15.92
CA CYS A 146 -32.74 14.49 -14.85
C CYS A 146 -32.43 13.76 -13.54
N ASP A 147 -31.16 13.68 -13.17
CA ASP A 147 -30.74 13.18 -11.86
C ASP A 147 -31.17 14.16 -10.75
N LEU A 148 -32.43 14.03 -10.33
CA LEU A 148 -33.09 14.89 -9.33
C LEU A 148 -33.23 14.17 -7.98
N THR A 149 -32.37 13.19 -7.72
CA THR A 149 -32.26 12.50 -6.43
C THR A 149 -31.68 13.46 -5.38
N VAL A 150 -32.45 14.48 -5.00
CA VAL A 150 -32.22 15.19 -3.75
C VAL A 150 -32.46 14.16 -2.65
N SER A 151 -31.36 13.71 -2.04
CA SER A 151 -31.38 12.90 -0.83
C SER A 151 -32.08 13.68 0.29
N SER A 152 -33.34 13.35 0.55
CA SER A 152 -34.09 13.82 1.73
C SER A 152 -33.86 12.91 2.96
N THR A 153 -33.02 11.89 2.82
CA THR A 153 -32.67 10.94 3.88
C THR A 153 -31.17 10.78 3.84
N GLY A 154 -30.46 11.41 4.79
CA GLY A 154 -29.01 11.56 4.82
C GLY A 154 -28.20 10.26 4.89
N ASP A 155 -28.26 9.44 3.85
CA ASP A 155 -27.27 8.42 3.55
C ASP A 155 -26.79 8.68 2.12
N SER A 156 -25.55 9.15 2.06
CA SER A 156 -24.89 9.69 0.87
C SER A 156 -24.08 8.57 0.24
N THR A 157 -24.63 7.91 -0.78
CA THR A 157 -23.80 7.24 -1.77
C THR A 157 -24.40 7.42 -3.16
N PHE A 158 -23.79 8.34 -3.94
CA PHE A 158 -24.02 8.64 -5.37
C PHE A 158 -25.22 9.53 -5.74
N SER A 159 -25.02 10.86 -5.69
CA SER A 159 -24.92 11.72 -6.89
C SER A 159 -24.87 13.19 -6.48
N SER A 160 -23.67 13.77 -6.44
CA SER A 160 -23.46 15.20 -6.16
C SER A 160 -22.24 15.67 -6.93
N LYS A 161 -22.30 15.60 -8.26
CA LYS A 161 -21.26 16.16 -9.15
C LYS A 161 -21.77 17.32 -10.02
N SER A 162 -22.94 17.90 -9.73
CA SER A 162 -23.28 19.23 -10.26
C SER A 162 -22.73 20.30 -9.29
N SER A 163 -21.51 20.72 -9.56
CA SER A 163 -20.81 21.80 -8.87
C SER A 163 -21.67 23.08 -8.71
N SER A 164 -21.87 23.51 -7.46
CA SER A 164 -21.92 24.92 -7.02
C SER A 164 -23.09 25.84 -7.44
N GLN A 165 -24.32 25.35 -7.62
CA GLN A 165 -25.49 26.24 -7.56
C GLN A 165 -26.59 25.64 -6.68
N PHE A 166 -26.82 26.24 -5.51
CA PHE A 166 -27.98 25.99 -4.62
C PHE A 166 -29.28 26.41 -5.33
N LYS A 167 -29.68 25.67 -6.37
CA LYS A 167 -30.99 25.84 -7.00
C LYS A 167 -31.92 24.82 -6.38
N ASP A 168 -32.95 25.31 -5.70
CA ASP A 168 -34.04 24.46 -5.23
C ASP A 168 -34.76 23.86 -6.46
N VAL A 169 -34.44 22.61 -6.78
CA VAL A 169 -35.06 21.85 -7.86
C VAL A 169 -36.32 21.11 -7.40
N SER A 170 -36.81 21.31 -6.17
CA SER A 170 -37.97 20.60 -5.64
C SER A 170 -39.22 20.89 -6.47
N ARG A 171 -39.44 22.15 -6.86
CA ARG A 171 -40.58 22.53 -7.72
C ARG A 171 -40.49 21.90 -9.10
N PHE A 172 -39.29 21.84 -9.67
CA PHE A 172 -39.03 21.22 -10.97
C PHE A 172 -39.25 19.70 -10.90
N ARG A 173 -38.79 19.04 -9.83
CA ARG A 173 -39.05 17.64 -9.55
C ARG A 173 -40.55 17.36 -9.43
N SER A 174 -41.30 18.16 -8.67
CA SER A 174 -42.76 18.00 -8.56
C SER A 174 -43.47 18.14 -9.91
N LEU A 175 -43.06 19.10 -10.74
CA LEU A 175 -43.62 19.27 -12.08
C LEU A 175 -43.34 18.06 -12.98
N LEU A 176 -42.11 17.55 -12.99
CA LEU A 176 -41.74 16.36 -13.78
C LEU A 176 -42.47 15.10 -13.33
N LEU A 177 -42.61 14.86 -12.02
CA LEU A 177 -43.41 13.74 -11.52
C LEU A 177 -44.88 13.87 -11.90
N SER A 178 -45.44 15.08 -11.89
CA SER A 178 -46.81 15.32 -12.34
C SER A 178 -46.98 14.98 -13.82
N LEU A 179 -46.02 15.39 -14.67
CA LEU A 179 -46.05 15.11 -16.11
C LEU A 179 -45.85 13.62 -16.43
N LYS A 180 -45.03 12.93 -15.63
CA LYS A 180 -44.90 11.46 -15.67
C LYS A 180 -46.20 10.75 -15.33
N ASN A 181 -46.87 11.16 -14.25
CA ASN A 181 -48.07 10.48 -13.77
C ASN A 181 -49.34 10.87 -14.53
N ASN A 182 -49.38 12.08 -15.09
CA ASN A 182 -50.51 12.64 -15.83
C ASN A 182 -50.01 13.43 -17.04
N PRO A 183 -49.67 12.76 -18.16
CA PRO A 183 -49.20 13.44 -19.35
C PRO A 183 -50.29 14.35 -19.94
N PRO A 184 -49.94 15.53 -20.47
CA PRO A 184 -50.90 16.47 -21.03
C PRO A 184 -51.60 15.88 -22.25
N ARG A 185 -52.94 15.97 -22.28
CA ARG A 185 -53.74 15.56 -23.44
C ARG A 185 -53.62 16.64 -24.51
N ILE A 186 -53.05 16.29 -25.66
CA ILE A 186 -53.00 17.17 -26.83
C ILE A 186 -54.40 17.13 -27.46
N ALA A 187 -55.11 18.27 -27.44
CA ALA A 187 -56.33 18.42 -28.22
C ALA A 187 -55.93 18.62 -29.70
N HIS A 188 -56.41 17.73 -30.57
CA HIS A 188 -56.31 17.87 -32.03
C HIS A 188 -57.37 18.83 -32.56
#